data_AF-A0A7C4J793-F1
#
_entry.id   AF-A0A7C4J793-F1
#
_cell.length_a   1.000
_cell.length_b   1.000
_cell.length_c   1.000
_cell.angle_alpha   90.00
_cell.angle_beta   90.00
_cell.angle_gamma   90.00
#
_symmetry.space_group_name_H-M   'P 1'
#
loop_
_entity.id
_entity.type
_entity.pdbx_description
1 polymer ?
#
loop_
_entity_poly.entity_id
_entity_poly.type
_entity_poly.pdbx_seq_one_letter_code
_entity_poly.pdbx_strand_id
1 'polypeptide(L)'
;MMRSFRRFVVGLLGGALWLALLGGALSATRAAASLPAASDRPICFVDGYDVACVDRAGLNPAGPIGDQVRSILAAMLAGPTAAERAAGVRSALPSPTELAEVAVDADRAEIKLIVPATFLATLTDVQVESISRQFHLTLTPFNFKWLAVYARDADGRFRLISSFLKPRPRPQKEPASTGAPQVTSVTRPGGLAGKTVFVSAGHGWYWNSTLGTYKTQRPVYPTAPYPAGEGVIEDFNNAEVVNQFLLRYLWNSGADAWTVRERDMNTAMIIVDNASAAFAAQGAWATNAGGYGGDYRAAATVTGSATATATWTFTPTTTGLYAVYLWFPGAAANRATDVHVSIEHAGATTLLTITQARDANNWRFIGDYPFYGGAPARVSIANRSSVPGLNVLADALRVGGGCGDVSLNGAPPSNRPRWEEQASQYAKWVGHPDAGEVSDVWIRPRYAEWEKESGEDAVYVS
;
A
#
# COMPACT_ATOMS: atom_id res chain seq x y z
N MET A 1 -45.23 -28.82 -10.82
CA MET A 1 -45.02 -29.86 -11.85
C MET A 1 -43.51 -30.08 -11.98
N MET A 2 -43.01 -31.16 -11.37
CA MET A 2 -41.60 -31.60 -11.40
C MET A 2 -41.27 -32.25 -12.75
N ARG A 3 -40.11 -31.93 -13.35
CA ARG A 3 -39.24 -32.84 -14.16
C ARG A 3 -37.82 -32.24 -14.13
N SER A 4 -36.88 -32.68 -13.28
CA SER A 4 -36.09 -33.92 -13.34
C SER A 4 -35.33 -34.08 -14.67
N PHE A 5 -34.03 -33.79 -14.67
CA PHE A 5 -33.08 -34.27 -15.68
C PHE A 5 -32.01 -35.14 -15.00
N ARG A 6 -31.84 -36.33 -15.59
CA ARG A 6 -31.10 -37.48 -15.08
C ARG A 6 -29.60 -37.37 -15.33
N ARG A 7 -28.85 -37.93 -14.39
CA ARG A 7 -27.43 -38.33 -14.49
C ARG A 7 -27.25 -39.37 -15.61
N PHE A 8 -26.15 -39.27 -16.36
CA PHE A 8 -25.60 -40.38 -17.14
C PHE A 8 -24.22 -40.74 -16.56
N VAL A 9 -24.13 -42.00 -16.14
CA VAL A 9 -22.89 -42.74 -15.83
C VAL A 9 -22.79 -43.80 -16.92
N VAL A 10 -21.67 -43.90 -17.62
CA VAL A 10 -21.29 -45.08 -18.41
C VAL A 10 -19.84 -45.38 -18.11
N GLY A 11 -19.60 -46.59 -17.59
CA GLY A 11 -18.28 -47.15 -17.37
C GLY A 11 -17.84 -48.08 -18.51
N LEU A 12 -16.53 -48.06 -18.73
CA LEU A 12 -15.59 -49.15 -19.03
C LEU A 12 -15.92 -50.21 -20.10
N LEU A 13 -15.01 -50.31 -21.08
CA LEU A 13 -14.33 -51.49 -21.64
C LEU A 13 -13.26 -50.91 -22.60
N GLY A 14 -11.96 -51.16 -22.48
CA GLY A 14 -11.27 -52.44 -22.56
C GLY A 14 -10.43 -52.44 -23.85
N GLY A 15 -9.10 -52.42 -23.75
CA GLY A 15 -8.23 -52.40 -24.94
C GLY A 15 -6.75 -52.33 -24.58
N ALA A 16 -6.16 -53.50 -24.34
CA ALA A 16 -4.72 -53.69 -24.15
C ALA A 16 -3.98 -53.56 -25.49
N LEU A 17 -2.84 -52.87 -25.51
CA LEU A 17 -1.83 -53.07 -26.53
C LEU A 17 -0.44 -53.06 -25.89
N TRP A 18 0.21 -54.22 -25.97
CA TRP A 18 1.58 -54.47 -25.61
C TRP A 18 2.52 -53.88 -26.68
N LEU A 19 3.59 -53.22 -26.25
CA LEU A 19 4.83 -53.20 -27.03
C LEU A 19 6.03 -53.20 -26.07
N ALA A 20 6.75 -54.32 -26.09
CA ALA A 20 8.02 -54.51 -25.40
C ALA A 20 9.17 -53.96 -26.26
N LEU A 21 10.10 -53.23 -25.65
CA LEU A 21 11.44 -53.02 -26.20
C LEU A 21 12.46 -53.13 -25.05
N LEU A 22 13.48 -53.94 -25.32
CA LEU A 22 14.48 -54.44 -24.40
C LEU A 22 15.46 -53.38 -23.89
N GLY A 23 15.70 -53.40 -22.58
CA GLY A 23 17.00 -53.74 -21.97
C GLY A 23 18.25 -52.99 -22.45
N GLY A 24 18.68 -52.02 -21.66
CA GLY A 24 20.03 -51.47 -21.66
C GLY A 24 20.33 -50.84 -20.30
N ALA A 25 20.81 -51.65 -19.36
CA ALA A 25 21.12 -51.24 -17.99
C ALA A 25 22.40 -50.38 -17.94
N LEU A 26 22.27 -49.14 -17.48
CA LEU A 26 23.32 -48.45 -16.73
C LEU A 26 22.79 -48.16 -15.34
N SER A 27 23.10 -49.06 -14.40
CA SER A 27 22.88 -48.89 -12.98
C SER A 27 23.85 -47.82 -12.45
N ALA A 28 23.44 -46.57 -12.50
CA ALA A 28 23.93 -45.55 -11.58
C ALA A 28 22.84 -45.35 -10.52
N THR A 29 22.92 -46.13 -9.43
CA THR A 29 22.15 -45.88 -8.22
C THR A 29 22.60 -44.55 -7.63
N ARG A 30 22.03 -43.43 -8.09
CA ARG A 30 21.82 -42.28 -7.22
C ARG A 30 20.81 -42.76 -6.20
N ALA A 31 21.31 -43.16 -5.03
CA ALA A 31 20.47 -43.16 -3.84
C ALA A 31 19.79 -41.79 -3.82
N ALA A 32 18.48 -41.77 -4.03
CA ALA A 32 17.69 -40.61 -3.66
C ALA A 32 17.95 -40.46 -2.17
N ALA A 33 18.81 -39.51 -1.80
CA ALA A 33 18.92 -39.07 -0.43
C ALA A 33 17.48 -38.69 -0.05
N SER A 34 16.85 -39.50 0.79
CA SER A 34 15.58 -39.16 1.40
C SER A 34 15.76 -37.78 1.99
N LEU A 35 15.02 -36.79 1.45
CA LEU A 35 14.87 -35.51 2.13
C LEU A 35 14.49 -35.84 3.58
N PRO A 36 15.19 -35.30 4.59
CA PRO A 36 14.74 -35.48 5.96
C PRO A 36 13.27 -35.05 6.04
N ALA A 37 12.45 -35.88 6.68
CA ALA A 37 11.06 -35.50 6.94
C ALA A 37 11.08 -34.13 7.62
N ALA A 38 10.36 -33.16 7.06
CA ALA A 38 10.22 -31.83 7.65
C ALA A 38 9.87 -32.01 9.12
N SER A 39 10.59 -31.35 10.01
CA SER A 39 10.23 -31.36 11.42
C SER A 39 8.81 -30.81 11.55
N ASP A 40 7.96 -31.44 12.37
CA ASP A 40 6.68 -30.83 12.78
C ASP A 40 6.90 -29.52 13.57
N ARG A 41 8.16 -29.12 13.83
CA ARG A 41 8.56 -27.93 14.58
C ARG A 41 9.78 -27.24 13.97
N PRO A 42 9.64 -26.63 12.79
CA PRO A 42 10.75 -25.94 12.17
C PRO A 42 11.08 -24.65 12.94
N ILE A 43 12.35 -24.25 12.91
CA ILE A 43 12.77 -22.93 13.37
C ILE A 43 12.72 -21.98 12.19
N CYS A 44 11.94 -20.92 12.32
CA CYS A 44 11.83 -19.92 11.26
C CYS A 44 12.68 -18.70 11.57
N PHE A 45 13.32 -18.18 10.53
CA PHE A 45 14.11 -16.96 10.54
C PHE A 45 13.48 -15.96 9.58
N VAL A 46 13.40 -14.70 10.00
CA VAL A 46 12.70 -13.64 9.26
C VAL A 46 13.63 -12.46 9.02
N ASP A 47 13.62 -11.95 7.79
CA ASP A 47 14.31 -10.72 7.39
C ASP A 47 13.37 -9.86 6.55
N GLY A 48 12.75 -8.89 7.21
CA GLY A 48 11.60 -8.16 6.65
C GLY A 48 10.47 -9.12 6.29
N TYR A 49 10.21 -9.26 4.99
CA TYR A 49 9.15 -10.12 4.48
C TYR A 49 9.62 -11.54 4.11
N ASP A 50 10.93 -11.77 4.02
CA ASP A 50 11.47 -13.09 3.71
C ASP A 50 11.43 -14.03 4.92
N VAL A 51 11.06 -15.28 4.67
CA VAL A 51 11.01 -16.33 5.68
C VAL A 51 11.80 -17.53 5.19
N ALA A 52 12.68 -18.03 6.05
CA ALA A 52 13.32 -19.32 5.87
C ALA A 52 13.12 -20.15 7.13
N CYS A 53 12.46 -21.30 6.98
CA CYS A 53 12.26 -22.25 8.06
C CYS A 53 13.21 -23.44 7.88
N VAL A 54 13.90 -23.82 8.95
CA VAL A 54 14.94 -24.86 8.95
C VAL A 54 14.70 -25.87 10.05
N ASP A 55 15.08 -27.10 9.79
CA ASP A 55 15.01 -28.16 10.78
C ASP A 55 16.22 -28.12 11.72
N ARG A 56 15.97 -28.49 12.98
CA ARG A 56 17.02 -28.71 13.99
C ARG A 56 16.81 -30.06 14.65
N ALA A 57 17.84 -30.88 14.64
CA ALA A 57 17.85 -32.11 15.42
C ALA A 57 18.10 -31.81 16.91
N GLY A 58 17.62 -32.70 17.79
CA GLY A 58 17.93 -32.65 19.22
C GLY A 58 17.15 -31.61 20.03
N LEU A 59 16.10 -31.00 19.47
CA LEU A 59 15.13 -30.22 20.23
C LEU A 59 14.37 -31.13 21.19
N ASN A 60 14.03 -30.66 22.39
CA ASN A 60 13.28 -31.44 23.38
C ASN A 60 11.85 -31.72 22.87
N PRO A 61 11.53 -32.95 22.40
CA PRO A 61 10.25 -33.20 21.75
C PRO A 61 9.18 -33.73 22.71
N ALA A 62 9.59 -34.19 23.90
CA ALA A 62 8.76 -35.00 24.81
C ALA A 62 8.65 -34.45 26.24
N GLY A 63 9.33 -33.34 26.58
CA GLY A 63 9.22 -32.69 27.90
C GLY A 63 7.91 -31.90 28.09
N PRO A 64 7.68 -31.29 29.26
CA PRO A 64 6.61 -30.30 29.46
C PRO A 64 6.67 -29.19 28.41
N ILE A 65 5.51 -28.61 28.05
CA ILE A 65 5.43 -27.58 26.99
C ILE A 65 6.42 -26.42 27.19
N GLY A 66 6.64 -26.00 28.44
CA GLY A 66 7.63 -24.97 28.77
C GLY A 66 9.06 -25.34 28.41
N ASP A 67 9.44 -26.61 28.58
CA ASP A 67 10.78 -27.10 28.22
C ASP A 67 10.94 -27.28 26.71
N GLN A 68 9.87 -27.69 26.02
CA GLN A 68 9.83 -27.77 24.56
C GLN A 68 10.02 -26.36 23.94
N VAL A 69 9.26 -25.37 24.45
CA VAL A 69 9.37 -23.97 24.00
C VAL A 69 10.73 -23.38 24.37
N ARG A 70 11.24 -23.62 25.58
CA ARG A 70 12.58 -23.13 25.95
C ARG A 70 13.66 -23.70 25.04
N SER A 71 13.58 -24.99 24.70
CA SER A 71 14.53 -25.66 23.80
C SER A 71 14.51 -25.08 22.39
N ILE A 72 13.33 -24.87 21.79
CA ILE A 72 13.24 -24.33 20.43
C ILE A 72 13.64 -22.85 20.37
N LEU A 73 13.29 -22.05 21.40
CA LEU A 73 13.72 -20.65 21.48
C LEU A 73 15.23 -20.52 21.67
N ALA A 74 15.86 -21.37 22.50
CA ALA A 74 17.31 -21.37 22.65
C ALA A 74 18.02 -21.65 21.31
N ALA A 75 17.52 -22.63 20.55
CA ALA A 75 18.06 -22.95 19.22
C ALA A 75 17.80 -21.83 18.19
N MET A 76 16.66 -21.14 18.27
CA MET A 76 16.36 -19.98 17.42
C MET A 76 17.27 -18.80 17.73
N LEU A 77 17.51 -18.50 19.01
CA LEU A 77 18.35 -17.37 19.44
C LEU A 77 19.84 -17.59 19.17
N ALA A 78 20.29 -18.84 19.05
CA ALA A 78 21.63 -19.15 18.52
C ALA A 78 21.83 -18.65 17.08
N GLY A 79 20.74 -18.37 16.36
CA GLY A 79 20.73 -17.82 15.02
C GLY A 79 20.98 -18.86 13.92
N PRO A 80 20.99 -18.42 12.65
CA PRO A 80 21.31 -19.30 11.54
C PRO A 80 22.79 -19.71 11.55
N THR A 81 23.05 -20.96 11.20
CA THR A 81 24.39 -21.53 11.05
C THR A 81 25.18 -20.79 9.96
N ALA A 82 26.50 -21.00 9.90
CA ALA A 82 27.32 -20.40 8.85
C ALA A 82 26.87 -20.81 7.43
N ALA A 83 26.46 -22.06 7.24
CA ALA A 83 25.96 -22.58 5.97
C ALA A 83 24.62 -21.93 5.56
N GLU A 84 23.69 -21.78 6.50
CA GLU A 84 22.41 -21.11 6.24
C GLU A 84 22.59 -19.62 5.98
N ARG A 85 23.51 -18.96 6.70
CA ARG A 85 23.87 -17.58 6.39
C ARG A 85 24.47 -17.44 4.99
N ALA A 86 25.31 -18.39 4.57
CA ALA A 86 25.81 -18.43 3.20
C ALA A 86 24.68 -18.66 2.17
N ALA A 87 23.62 -19.36 2.55
CA ALA A 87 22.40 -19.53 1.75
C ALA A 87 21.39 -18.37 1.84
N GLY A 88 21.75 -17.26 2.50
CA GLY A 88 20.90 -16.06 2.59
C GLY A 88 19.92 -16.03 3.76
N VAL A 89 19.93 -17.03 4.66
CA VAL A 89 19.08 -17.03 5.86
C VAL A 89 19.56 -15.98 6.86
N ARG A 90 18.64 -15.17 7.38
CA ARG A 90 18.90 -14.04 8.29
C ARG A 90 17.86 -14.01 9.41
N SER A 91 18.30 -13.67 10.63
CA SER A 91 17.44 -13.57 11.82
C SER A 91 17.01 -12.13 12.04
N ALA A 92 15.77 -11.94 12.48
CA ALA A 92 15.22 -10.65 12.88
C ALA A 92 15.86 -10.11 14.17
N LEU A 93 16.40 -11.01 15.00
CA LEU A 93 17.06 -10.67 16.25
C LEU A 93 18.57 -10.48 16.03
N PRO A 94 19.18 -9.44 16.64
CA PRO A 94 20.62 -9.24 16.58
C PRO A 94 21.36 -10.28 17.44
N SER A 95 22.62 -10.53 17.11
CA SER A 95 23.52 -11.30 17.98
C SER A 95 24.42 -10.36 18.79
N PRO A 96 24.62 -10.58 20.10
CA PRO A 96 23.95 -11.59 20.93
C PRO A 96 22.54 -11.14 21.35
N THR A 97 21.59 -12.07 21.39
CA THR A 97 20.31 -11.92 22.10
C THR A 97 20.13 -13.14 22.99
N GLU A 98 19.76 -12.94 24.25
CA GLU A 98 19.63 -14.02 25.23
C GLU A 98 18.17 -14.18 25.70
N LEU A 99 17.79 -15.42 26.00
CA LEU A 99 16.51 -15.73 26.64
C LEU A 99 16.66 -15.57 28.16
N ALA A 100 16.03 -14.56 28.74
CA ALA A 100 16.01 -14.38 30.19
C ALA A 100 14.95 -15.28 30.84
N GLU A 101 13.74 -15.25 30.29
CA GLU A 101 12.61 -15.99 30.84
C GLU A 101 11.66 -16.39 29.70
N VAL A 102 11.04 -17.55 29.86
CA VAL A 102 9.87 -17.92 29.09
C VAL A 102 8.83 -18.46 30.04
N ALA A 103 7.62 -17.92 29.94
CA ALA A 103 6.44 -18.37 30.67
C ALA A 103 5.40 -18.81 29.65
N VAL A 104 4.89 -20.02 29.81
CA VAL A 104 3.86 -20.59 28.92
C VAL A 104 2.73 -21.18 29.74
N ASP A 105 1.52 -21.04 29.22
CA ASP A 105 0.34 -21.79 29.64
C ASP A 105 -0.35 -22.40 28.40
N ALA A 106 -1.59 -22.86 28.54
CA ALA A 106 -2.31 -23.53 27.45
C ALA A 106 -2.58 -22.62 26.24
N ASP A 107 -2.73 -21.31 26.44
CA ASP A 107 -3.14 -20.35 25.42
C ASP A 107 -2.10 -19.25 25.18
N ARG A 108 -1.11 -19.11 26.07
CA ARG A 108 -0.23 -17.94 26.13
C ARG A 108 1.25 -18.32 26.16
N ALA A 109 2.06 -17.54 25.44
CA ALA A 109 3.52 -17.54 25.59
C ALA A 109 4.05 -16.11 25.81
N GLU A 110 4.77 -15.90 26.91
CA GLU A 110 5.54 -14.69 27.19
C GLU A 110 7.03 -15.00 27.08
N ILE A 111 7.72 -14.28 26.19
CA ILE A 111 9.15 -14.43 25.95
C ILE A 111 9.84 -13.16 26.42
N LYS A 112 10.75 -13.28 27.39
CA LYS A 112 11.53 -12.15 27.92
C LYS A 112 12.98 -12.29 27.48
N LEU A 113 13.47 -11.27 26.76
CA LEU A 113 14.78 -11.26 26.12
C LEU A 113 15.70 -10.22 26.72
N ILE A 114 17.01 -10.52 26.70
CA ILE A 114 18.06 -9.51 26.84
C ILE A 114 18.57 -9.23 25.42
N VAL A 115 18.28 -8.03 24.94
CA VAL A 115 18.61 -7.56 23.59
C VAL A 115 19.64 -6.43 23.73
N PRO A 116 20.62 -6.29 22.81
CA PRO A 116 21.61 -5.21 22.88
C PRO A 116 20.94 -3.84 22.91
N ALA A 117 21.33 -2.99 23.87
CA ALA A 117 20.74 -1.66 24.04
C ALA A 117 20.89 -0.77 22.80
N THR A 118 21.98 -0.94 22.04
CA THR A 118 22.23 -0.23 20.76
C THR A 118 21.19 -0.59 19.69
N PHE A 119 20.75 -1.85 19.64
CA PHE A 119 19.68 -2.29 18.76
C PHE A 119 18.33 -1.72 19.21
N LEU A 120 18.02 -1.81 20.51
CA LEU A 120 16.77 -1.23 21.05
C LEU A 120 16.68 0.28 20.82
N ALA A 121 17.79 1.01 20.88
CA ALA A 121 17.84 2.46 20.64
C ALA A 121 17.60 2.87 19.17
N THR A 122 17.77 1.93 18.24
CA THR A 122 17.63 2.13 16.79
C THR A 122 16.49 1.30 16.19
N LEU A 123 15.65 0.71 17.05
CA LEU A 123 14.60 -0.22 16.66
C LEU A 123 13.58 0.44 15.74
N THR A 124 13.30 -0.23 14.63
CA THR A 124 12.29 0.15 13.63
C THR A 124 11.03 -0.71 13.77
N ASP A 125 9.91 -0.22 13.25
CA ASP A 125 8.65 -0.96 13.22
C ASP A 125 8.74 -2.23 12.35
N VAL A 126 9.46 -2.18 11.23
CA VAL A 126 9.77 -3.37 10.40
C VAL A 126 10.52 -4.44 11.21
N GLN A 127 11.48 -4.04 12.05
CA GLN A 127 12.20 -4.98 12.91
C GLN A 127 11.28 -5.56 14.00
N VAL A 128 10.41 -4.76 14.61
CA VAL A 128 9.42 -5.25 15.58
C VAL A 128 8.47 -6.28 14.95
N GLU A 129 7.98 -6.02 13.75
CA GLU A 129 7.15 -6.95 12.98
C GLU A 129 7.93 -8.24 12.67
N SER A 130 9.16 -8.11 12.17
CA SER A 130 10.02 -9.26 11.83
C SER A 130 10.29 -10.13 13.05
N ILE A 131 10.57 -9.53 14.21
CA ILE A 131 10.79 -10.25 15.46
C ILE A 131 9.52 -10.98 15.87
N SER A 132 8.38 -10.28 15.90
CA SER A 132 7.08 -10.86 16.27
C SER A 132 6.72 -12.04 15.36
N ARG A 133 6.93 -11.88 14.05
CA ARG A 133 6.68 -12.91 13.04
C ARG A 133 7.62 -14.10 13.19
N GLN A 134 8.89 -13.88 13.51
CA GLN A 134 9.86 -14.96 13.73
C GLN A 134 9.45 -15.87 14.89
N PHE A 135 9.05 -15.27 16.02
CA PHE A 135 8.52 -16.02 17.16
C PHE A 135 7.20 -16.72 16.83
N HIS A 136 6.27 -16.02 16.16
CA HIS A 136 4.99 -16.60 15.78
C HIS A 136 5.12 -17.84 14.89
N LEU A 137 5.94 -17.75 13.83
CA LEU A 137 6.16 -18.86 12.90
C LEU A 137 6.84 -20.05 13.58
N THR A 138 7.89 -19.79 14.38
CA THR A 138 8.60 -20.84 15.12
C THR A 138 7.71 -21.52 16.17
N LEU A 139 6.75 -20.79 16.76
CA LEU A 139 5.85 -21.32 17.80
C LEU A 139 4.47 -21.73 17.27
N THR A 140 4.22 -21.64 15.96
CA THR A 140 2.97 -22.07 15.32
C THR A 140 2.54 -23.49 15.71
N PRO A 141 3.44 -24.49 15.82
CA PRO A 141 3.06 -25.85 16.21
C PRO A 141 2.43 -25.97 17.62
N PHE A 142 2.65 -24.98 18.49
CA PHE A 142 2.08 -24.98 19.85
C PHE A 142 0.68 -24.35 19.90
N ASN A 143 0.23 -23.69 18.83
CA ASN A 143 -1.10 -23.11 18.70
C ASN A 143 -1.51 -22.16 19.86
N PHE A 144 -0.56 -21.35 20.35
CA PHE A 144 -0.86 -20.32 21.34
C PHE A 144 -1.82 -19.28 20.76
N LYS A 145 -2.86 -18.92 21.51
CA LYS A 145 -3.80 -17.85 21.16
C LYS A 145 -3.20 -16.46 21.38
N TRP A 146 -2.17 -16.36 22.23
CA TRP A 146 -1.50 -15.11 22.54
C TRP A 146 0.01 -15.29 22.70
N LEU A 147 0.76 -14.37 22.09
CA LEU A 147 2.22 -14.33 22.13
C LEU A 147 2.64 -12.90 22.46
N ALA A 148 3.58 -12.74 23.40
CA ALA A 148 4.29 -11.47 23.53
C ALA A 148 5.79 -11.64 23.74
N VAL A 149 6.50 -10.69 23.15
CA VAL A 149 7.95 -10.59 23.21
C VAL A 149 8.30 -9.33 23.97
N TYR A 150 9.04 -9.50 25.06
CA TYR A 150 9.54 -8.43 25.92
C TYR A 150 11.05 -8.31 25.80
N ALA A 151 11.56 -7.10 25.94
CA ALA A 151 12.98 -6.81 26.07
C ALA A 151 13.25 -6.10 27.41
N ARG A 152 14.42 -6.36 27.99
CA ARG A 152 14.89 -5.69 29.21
C ARG A 152 15.29 -4.25 28.91
N ASP A 153 14.73 -3.29 29.65
CA ASP A 153 15.11 -1.88 29.59
C ASP A 153 16.36 -1.58 30.45
N ALA A 154 16.82 -0.32 30.40
CA ALA A 154 18.00 0.13 31.14
C ALA A 154 17.84 0.05 32.67
N ASP A 155 16.60 0.10 33.18
CA ASP A 155 16.28 -0.04 34.60
C ASP A 155 16.13 -1.52 35.01
N GLY A 156 16.35 -2.44 34.07
CA GLY A 156 16.27 -3.87 34.28
C GLY A 156 14.85 -4.44 34.23
N ARG A 157 13.84 -3.65 33.85
CA ARG A 157 12.44 -4.08 33.74
C ARG A 157 12.15 -4.62 32.34
N PHE A 158 11.27 -5.62 32.25
CA PHE A 158 10.83 -6.14 30.96
C PHE A 158 9.62 -5.36 30.44
N ARG A 159 9.74 -4.84 29.22
CA ARG A 159 8.67 -4.15 28.50
C ARG A 159 8.45 -4.78 27.14
N LEU A 160 7.24 -4.68 26.60
CA LEU A 160 6.95 -5.16 25.24
C LEU A 160 7.98 -4.58 24.28
N ILE A 161 8.50 -5.40 23.36
CA ILE A 161 9.56 -4.94 22.45
C ILE A 161 9.12 -3.73 21.60
N SER A 162 7.82 -3.62 21.30
CA SER A 162 7.24 -2.46 20.62
C SER A 162 7.30 -1.15 21.42
N SER A 163 7.45 -1.18 22.75
CA SER A 163 7.55 0.04 23.56
C SER A 163 8.89 0.77 23.40
N PHE A 164 9.87 0.13 22.75
CA PHE A 164 11.16 0.73 22.43
C PHE A 164 11.13 1.50 21.10
N LEU A 165 10.02 1.44 20.34
CA LEU A 165 9.84 2.27 19.16
C LEU A 165 9.80 3.75 19.56
N LYS A 166 10.54 4.58 18.80
CA LYS A 166 10.51 6.04 19.00
C LYS A 166 9.09 6.56 18.77
N PRO A 167 8.49 7.32 19.70
CA PRO A 167 7.23 8.00 19.45
C PRO A 167 7.37 8.87 18.21
N ARG A 168 6.47 8.70 17.24
CA ARG A 168 6.42 9.55 16.05
C ARG A 168 5.21 10.48 16.15
N PRO A 169 5.40 11.81 16.10
CA PRO A 169 4.27 12.74 16.07
C PRO A 169 3.38 12.43 14.86
N ARG A 170 2.11 12.80 14.96
CA ARG A 170 1.21 12.68 13.80
C ARG A 170 1.66 13.67 12.73
N PRO A 171 1.91 13.23 11.49
CA PRO A 171 2.21 14.14 10.40
C PRO A 171 0.98 15.05 10.18
N GLN A 172 1.23 16.34 9.98
CA GLN A 172 0.21 17.32 9.62
C GLN A 172 0.63 17.96 8.31
N LYS A 173 -0.26 17.94 7.31
CA LYS A 173 0.01 18.61 6.03
C LYS A 173 -0.06 20.14 6.17
N GLU A 174 -1.05 20.62 6.90
CA GLU A 174 -1.26 22.03 7.19
C GLU A 174 -1.40 22.25 8.70
N PRO A 175 -1.04 23.44 9.22
CA PRO A 175 -1.38 23.81 10.60
C PRO A 175 -2.89 23.73 10.81
N ALA A 176 -3.35 23.17 11.93
CA ALA A 176 -4.78 23.08 12.24
C ALA A 176 -5.44 24.47 12.23
N SER A 177 -6.27 24.77 11.23
CA SER A 177 -7.03 26.01 11.21
C SER A 177 -8.19 25.92 12.19
N THR A 178 -8.26 26.84 13.15
CA THR A 178 -9.43 27.01 14.02
C THR A 178 -10.58 27.57 13.20
N GLY A 179 -11.61 26.76 12.91
CA GLY A 179 -12.84 27.21 12.24
C GLY A 179 -12.94 26.91 10.75
N ALA A 180 -12.22 25.92 10.21
CA ALA A 180 -12.48 25.44 8.85
C ALA A 180 -13.95 25.02 8.71
N PRO A 181 -14.69 25.53 7.70
CA PRO A 181 -16.06 25.13 7.50
C PRO A 181 -16.12 23.64 7.13
N GLN A 182 -17.12 22.96 7.68
CA GLN A 182 -17.48 21.56 7.40
C GLN A 182 -18.01 21.43 5.97
N VAL A 183 -17.15 21.60 4.97
CA VAL A 183 -17.55 21.54 3.57
C VAL A 183 -17.10 20.22 2.97
N THR A 184 -18.04 19.51 2.38
CA THR A 184 -17.78 18.33 1.54
C THR A 184 -16.99 18.72 0.31
N SER A 185 -15.98 17.94 -0.03
CA SER A 185 -15.05 18.22 -1.12
C SER A 185 -15.68 18.17 -2.51
N VAL A 186 -16.62 17.25 -2.72
CA VAL A 186 -17.52 17.17 -3.87
C VAL A 186 -18.91 16.83 -3.36
N THR A 187 -19.88 17.73 -3.52
CA THR A 187 -21.26 17.49 -3.07
C THR A 187 -21.91 16.43 -3.94
N ARG A 188 -21.98 15.19 -3.43
CA ARG A 188 -22.66 14.06 -4.08
C ARG A 188 -23.75 13.51 -3.15
N PRO A 189 -24.99 13.35 -3.63
CA PRO A 189 -26.04 12.74 -2.83
C PRO A 189 -25.75 11.25 -2.61
N GLY A 190 -26.18 10.71 -1.47
CA GLY A 190 -26.07 9.29 -1.16
C GLY A 190 -25.90 9.03 0.34
N GLY A 191 -25.92 7.76 0.74
CA GLY A 191 -25.84 7.37 2.15
C GLY A 191 -24.53 7.71 2.86
N LEU A 192 -23.48 8.00 2.10
CA LEU A 192 -22.16 8.43 2.59
C LEU A 192 -21.84 9.89 2.25
N ALA A 193 -22.83 10.69 1.83
CA ALA A 193 -22.65 12.13 1.65
C ALA A 193 -22.11 12.76 2.95
N GLY A 194 -21.08 13.61 2.84
CA GLY A 194 -20.43 14.18 4.04
C GLY A 194 -19.23 13.39 4.55
N LYS A 195 -19.06 12.14 4.11
CA LYS A 195 -18.02 11.24 4.63
C LYS A 195 -16.80 11.21 3.74
N THR A 196 -15.65 11.02 4.35
CA THR A 196 -14.41 10.70 3.65
C THR A 196 -13.96 9.29 4.00
N VAL A 197 -13.56 8.54 2.98
CA VAL A 197 -13.09 7.17 3.16
C VAL A 197 -11.71 7.04 2.54
N PHE A 198 -10.70 6.87 3.39
CA PHE A 198 -9.34 6.54 2.97
C PHE A 198 -9.23 5.03 2.83
N VAL A 199 -8.94 4.56 1.63
CA VAL A 199 -8.89 3.12 1.31
C VAL A 199 -7.46 2.68 1.09
N SER A 200 -7.07 1.65 1.82
CA SER A 200 -5.86 0.86 1.59
C SER A 200 -6.18 -0.35 0.73
N ALA A 201 -5.42 -0.49 -0.36
CA ALA A 201 -5.51 -1.62 -1.30
C ALA A 201 -4.59 -2.79 -0.93
N GLY A 202 -4.06 -2.81 0.30
CA GLY A 202 -3.07 -3.79 0.71
C GLY A 202 -1.68 -3.53 0.11
N HIS A 203 -0.89 -4.59 -0.02
CA HIS A 203 0.52 -4.55 -0.42
C HIS A 203 0.71 -4.33 -1.93
N GLY A 204 1.94 -4.07 -2.36
CA GLY A 204 2.30 -3.96 -3.77
C GLY A 204 3.78 -4.33 -3.97
N TRP A 205 4.37 -3.93 -5.10
CA TRP A 205 5.80 -4.06 -5.30
C TRP A 205 6.56 -3.38 -4.17
N TYR A 206 7.43 -4.15 -3.50
CA TYR A 206 8.36 -3.65 -2.50
C TYR A 206 9.79 -4.01 -2.89
N TRP A 207 10.75 -3.18 -2.45
CA TRP A 207 12.16 -3.44 -2.67
C TRP A 207 12.69 -4.44 -1.65
N ASN A 208 13.24 -5.55 -2.14
CA ASN A 208 13.98 -6.48 -1.32
C ASN A 208 15.47 -6.17 -1.40
N SER A 209 16.05 -5.65 -0.32
CA SER A 209 17.46 -5.28 -0.24
C SER A 209 18.40 -6.48 -0.25
N THR A 210 17.98 -7.62 0.30
CA THR A 210 18.77 -8.86 0.35
C THR A 210 18.94 -9.49 -1.04
N LEU A 211 17.89 -9.42 -1.87
CA LEU A 211 17.88 -9.92 -3.26
C LEU A 211 18.25 -8.86 -4.30
N GLY A 212 18.24 -7.57 -3.92
CA GLY A 212 18.48 -6.46 -4.84
C GLY A 212 17.44 -6.35 -5.95
N THR A 213 16.17 -6.68 -5.68
CA THR A 213 15.09 -6.64 -6.66
C THR A 213 13.75 -6.27 -6.05
N TYR A 214 12.85 -5.73 -6.87
CA TYR A 214 11.44 -5.65 -6.54
C TYR A 214 10.79 -7.04 -6.53
N LYS A 215 9.96 -7.30 -5.53
CA LYS A 215 9.13 -8.51 -5.44
C LYS A 215 7.77 -8.20 -4.78
N THR A 216 6.85 -9.14 -4.90
CA THR A 216 5.58 -9.15 -4.15
C THR A 216 5.79 -9.82 -2.80
N GLN A 217 4.98 -9.44 -1.82
CA GLN A 217 4.96 -10.05 -0.50
C GLN A 217 4.24 -11.41 -0.53
N ARG A 218 3.27 -11.56 -1.44
CA ARG A 218 2.53 -12.80 -1.62
C ARG A 218 2.99 -13.55 -2.87
N PRO A 219 3.08 -14.90 -2.80
CA PRO A 219 3.37 -15.70 -3.98
C PRO A 219 2.18 -15.68 -4.94
N VAL A 220 2.41 -16.10 -6.18
CA VAL A 220 1.34 -16.42 -7.12
C VAL A 220 0.49 -17.57 -6.55
N TYR A 221 -0.82 -17.36 -6.42
CA TYR A 221 -1.80 -18.33 -5.93
C TYR A 221 -2.77 -18.73 -7.05
N PRO A 222 -3.16 -20.00 -7.18
CA PRO A 222 -2.73 -21.10 -6.34
C PRO A 222 -1.32 -21.60 -6.68
N THR A 223 -0.61 -22.05 -5.64
CA THR A 223 0.64 -22.80 -5.79
C THR A 223 0.33 -24.25 -6.19
N ALA A 224 1.34 -25.10 -6.43
CA ALA A 224 1.13 -26.50 -6.79
C ALA A 224 0.03 -27.18 -5.93
N PRO A 225 -0.90 -27.96 -6.52
CA PRO A 225 -0.80 -28.64 -7.83
C PRO A 225 -1.27 -27.84 -9.05
N TYR A 226 -1.59 -26.55 -8.91
CA TYR A 226 -2.07 -25.75 -10.04
C TYR A 226 -0.91 -25.27 -10.93
N PRO A 227 -1.13 -25.13 -12.26
CA PRO A 227 -0.08 -24.70 -13.18
C PRO A 227 0.54 -23.36 -12.77
N ALA A 228 1.87 -23.30 -12.70
CA ALA A 228 2.58 -22.04 -12.44
C ALA A 228 2.30 -21.04 -13.58
N GLY A 229 1.95 -19.80 -13.21
CA GLY A 229 1.76 -18.70 -14.17
C GLY A 229 0.31 -18.34 -14.52
N GLU A 230 -0.69 -19.08 -14.04
CA GLU A 230 -2.12 -18.79 -14.23
C GLU A 230 -2.81 -18.30 -12.93
N GLY A 231 -2.03 -17.97 -11.90
CA GLY A 231 -2.54 -17.57 -10.59
C GLY A 231 -2.68 -16.05 -10.41
N VAL A 232 -3.41 -15.68 -9.35
CA VAL A 232 -3.52 -14.31 -8.85
C VAL A 232 -2.42 -14.02 -7.84
N ILE A 233 -2.00 -12.76 -7.75
CA ILE A 233 -1.16 -12.26 -6.67
C ILE A 233 -2.06 -11.39 -5.80
N GLU A 234 -2.24 -11.76 -4.53
CA GLU A 234 -3.07 -11.03 -3.56
C GLU A 234 -2.75 -9.52 -3.55
N ASP A 235 -1.46 -9.17 -3.57
CA ASP A 235 -0.97 -7.78 -3.57
C ASP A 235 -1.55 -6.94 -4.73
N PHE A 236 -1.75 -7.54 -5.92
CA PHE A 236 -2.35 -6.86 -7.07
C PHE A 236 -3.85 -7.04 -7.13
N ASN A 237 -4.36 -8.22 -6.83
CA ASN A 237 -5.79 -8.51 -6.87
C ASN A 237 -6.59 -7.62 -5.92
N ASN A 238 -6.07 -7.36 -4.72
CA ASN A 238 -6.71 -6.43 -3.79
C ASN A 238 -6.79 -5.01 -4.39
N ALA A 239 -5.73 -4.55 -5.05
CA ALA A 239 -5.70 -3.24 -5.70
C ALA A 239 -6.64 -3.17 -6.91
N GLU A 240 -6.71 -4.22 -7.72
CA GLU A 240 -7.68 -4.31 -8.83
C GLU A 240 -9.11 -4.20 -8.32
N VAL A 241 -9.47 -4.97 -7.28
CA VAL A 241 -10.82 -4.97 -6.70
C VAL A 241 -11.16 -3.61 -6.10
N VAL A 242 -10.21 -2.98 -5.39
CA VAL A 242 -10.41 -1.65 -4.82
C VAL A 242 -10.60 -0.62 -5.92
N ASN A 243 -9.68 -0.56 -6.89
CA ASN A 243 -9.65 0.49 -7.92
C ASN A 243 -10.83 0.38 -8.89
N GLN A 244 -11.24 -0.82 -9.28
CA GLN A 244 -12.29 -1.02 -10.27
C GLN A 244 -13.71 -0.99 -9.68
N PHE A 245 -13.87 -1.41 -8.41
CA PHE A 245 -15.20 -1.58 -7.82
C PHE A 245 -15.41 -0.74 -6.56
N LEU A 246 -14.63 -0.98 -5.50
CA LEU A 246 -14.92 -0.40 -4.18
C LEU A 246 -14.92 1.13 -4.20
N LEU A 247 -13.90 1.74 -4.81
CA LEU A 247 -13.81 3.20 -4.90
C LEU A 247 -15.02 3.80 -5.63
N ARG A 248 -15.47 3.15 -6.70
CA ARG A 248 -16.64 3.60 -7.45
C ARG A 248 -17.92 3.48 -6.63
N TYR A 249 -18.07 2.41 -5.84
CA TYR A 249 -19.23 2.26 -4.94
C TYR A 249 -19.25 3.30 -3.82
N LEU A 250 -18.11 3.58 -3.19
CA LEU A 250 -17.99 4.64 -2.18
C LEU A 250 -18.34 6.01 -2.78
N TRP A 251 -17.73 6.33 -3.92
CA TRP A 251 -17.94 7.58 -4.64
C TRP A 251 -19.39 7.78 -5.11
N ASN A 252 -20.03 6.72 -5.63
CA ASN A 252 -21.44 6.76 -6.03
C ASN A 252 -22.39 6.82 -4.83
N SER A 253 -21.95 6.39 -3.65
CA SER A 253 -22.70 6.51 -2.40
C SER A 253 -22.55 7.88 -1.74
N GLY A 254 -21.80 8.81 -2.36
CA GLY A 254 -21.63 10.18 -1.89
C GLY A 254 -20.36 10.44 -1.08
N ALA A 255 -19.53 9.41 -0.84
CA ALA A 255 -18.29 9.57 -0.10
C ALA A 255 -17.22 10.27 -0.94
N ASP A 256 -16.34 11.01 -0.25
CA ASP A 256 -15.05 11.39 -0.79
C ASP A 256 -14.05 10.24 -0.61
N ALA A 257 -13.84 9.46 -1.68
CA ALA A 257 -13.01 8.27 -1.63
C ALA A 257 -11.55 8.61 -1.96
N TRP A 258 -10.67 8.50 -0.98
CA TRP A 258 -9.22 8.66 -1.11
C TRP A 258 -8.52 7.31 -1.16
N THR A 259 -7.36 7.26 -1.80
CA THR A 259 -6.50 6.08 -1.81
C THR A 259 -5.13 6.42 -1.24
N VAL A 260 -4.55 5.46 -0.51
CA VAL A 260 -3.18 5.53 0.02
C VAL A 260 -2.15 4.95 -0.98
N ARG A 261 -2.63 4.56 -2.17
CA ARG A 261 -1.89 4.07 -3.34
C ARG A 261 -2.47 4.74 -4.59
N GLU A 262 -1.73 4.71 -5.70
CA GLU A 262 -2.27 5.17 -6.98
C GLU A 262 -3.44 4.29 -7.41
N ARG A 263 -4.51 4.92 -7.91
CA ARG A 263 -5.74 4.25 -8.34
C ARG A 263 -5.83 4.05 -9.85
N ASP A 264 -5.18 4.92 -10.61
CA ASP A 264 -5.21 4.89 -12.06
C ASP A 264 -4.28 3.80 -12.57
N MET A 265 -4.86 2.90 -13.36
CA MET A 265 -4.16 1.71 -13.85
C MET A 265 -3.38 1.97 -15.15
N ASN A 266 -3.37 3.18 -15.68
CA ASN A 266 -2.61 3.54 -16.88
C ASN A 266 -1.16 3.87 -16.53
N THR A 267 -0.23 3.35 -17.34
CA THR A 267 1.20 3.68 -17.25
C THR A 267 1.55 5.04 -17.84
N ALA A 268 0.60 5.71 -18.49
CA ALA A 268 0.74 7.08 -18.94
C ALA A 268 0.34 8.05 -17.82
N MET A 269 1.13 9.12 -17.67
CA MET A 269 0.80 10.25 -16.80
C MET A 269 1.14 11.53 -17.54
N ILE A 270 0.19 12.45 -17.59
CA ILE A 270 0.36 13.79 -18.18
C ILE A 270 0.15 14.79 -17.06
N ILE A 271 1.11 15.68 -16.87
CA ILE A 271 0.99 16.82 -15.96
C ILE A 271 1.08 18.10 -16.77
N VAL A 272 0.10 18.98 -16.60
CA VAL A 272 0.09 20.32 -17.19
C VAL A 272 0.06 21.32 -16.04
N ASP A 273 1.21 21.94 -15.79
CA ASP A 273 1.42 23.00 -14.81
C ASP A 273 0.97 24.38 -15.35
N ASN A 274 0.73 25.37 -14.49
CA ASN A 274 0.33 26.72 -14.92
C ASN A 274 1.42 27.53 -15.62
N ALA A 275 2.68 27.09 -15.55
CA ALA A 275 3.77 27.62 -16.38
C ALA A 275 3.90 26.91 -17.74
N SER A 276 3.13 25.83 -17.97
CA SER A 276 3.16 25.08 -19.23
C SER A 276 2.56 25.87 -20.39
N ALA A 277 3.11 25.70 -21.60
CA ALA A 277 2.51 26.21 -22.83
C ALA A 277 1.12 25.61 -23.12
N ALA A 278 0.80 24.47 -22.51
CA ALA A 278 -0.50 23.82 -22.59
C ALA A 278 -1.53 24.38 -21.59
N PHE A 279 -1.14 25.36 -20.77
CA PHE A 279 -2.03 26.11 -19.88
C PHE A 279 -2.35 27.48 -20.48
N ALA A 280 -3.62 27.88 -20.39
CA ALA A 280 -4.09 29.19 -20.81
C ALA A 280 -5.05 29.78 -19.79
N ALA A 281 -4.79 31.02 -19.38
CA ALA A 281 -5.66 31.80 -18.51
C ALA A 281 -6.26 32.98 -19.27
N GLN A 282 -7.58 33.15 -19.20
CA GLN A 282 -8.31 34.31 -19.71
C GLN A 282 -8.94 35.09 -18.54
N GLY A 283 -9.00 36.42 -18.67
CA GLY A 283 -9.48 37.31 -17.61
C GLY A 283 -8.39 37.71 -16.63
N ALA A 284 -8.78 38.29 -15.50
CA ALA A 284 -7.85 38.81 -14.49
C ALA A 284 -7.36 37.68 -13.55
N TRP A 285 -6.10 37.27 -13.72
CA TRP A 285 -5.42 36.30 -12.87
C TRP A 285 -4.14 36.93 -12.29
N ALA A 286 -3.96 36.83 -10.97
CA ALA A 286 -2.71 37.16 -10.31
C ALA A 286 -1.81 35.92 -10.25
N THR A 287 -0.49 36.10 -10.41
CA THR A 287 0.50 35.05 -10.14
C THR A 287 0.99 35.18 -8.70
N ASN A 288 1.02 34.06 -7.98
CA ASN A 288 1.52 33.98 -6.61
C ASN A 288 2.58 32.88 -6.52
N ALA A 289 3.52 33.02 -5.58
CA ALA A 289 4.57 32.02 -5.33
C ALA A 289 4.06 30.84 -4.49
N GLY A 290 4.74 29.70 -4.58
CA GLY A 290 4.26 28.42 -4.09
C GLY A 290 3.46 27.71 -5.17
N GLY A 291 2.91 26.55 -4.92
CA GLY A 291 2.26 25.79 -5.98
C GLY A 291 3.03 24.55 -6.41
N TYR A 292 2.43 23.73 -7.26
CA TYR A 292 3.18 22.76 -8.05
C TYR A 292 4.05 23.57 -9.03
N GLY A 293 5.28 23.11 -9.30
CA GLY A 293 6.19 23.84 -10.19
C GLY A 293 6.75 25.18 -9.66
N GLY A 294 6.15 25.79 -8.63
CA GLY A 294 6.70 26.92 -7.87
C GLY A 294 5.91 28.22 -7.92
N ASP A 295 4.92 28.36 -8.80
CA ASP A 295 3.94 29.45 -8.82
C ASP A 295 2.51 28.92 -9.11
N TYR A 296 1.49 29.75 -8.88
CA TYR A 296 0.10 29.43 -9.23
C TYR A 296 -0.68 30.70 -9.63
N ARG A 297 -1.83 30.52 -10.29
CA ARG A 297 -2.74 31.62 -10.66
C ARG A 297 -3.92 31.71 -9.70
N ALA A 298 -4.31 32.94 -9.32
CA ALA A 298 -5.50 33.21 -8.51
C ALA A 298 -6.41 34.24 -9.18
N ALA A 299 -7.72 33.98 -9.19
CA ALA A 299 -8.74 34.92 -9.65
C ALA A 299 -9.83 35.10 -8.59
N ALA A 300 -10.26 36.35 -8.40
CA ALA A 300 -11.37 36.67 -7.50
C ALA A 300 -12.67 36.09 -8.06
N THR A 301 -13.49 35.49 -7.20
CA THR A 301 -14.79 34.96 -7.60
C THR A 301 -15.79 36.07 -7.88
N VAL A 302 -16.69 35.80 -8.81
CA VAL A 302 -17.80 36.69 -9.18
C VAL A 302 -19.13 35.93 -9.11
N THR A 303 -20.20 36.65 -8.80
CA THR A 303 -21.56 36.15 -8.98
C THR A 303 -22.02 36.42 -10.41
N GLY A 304 -22.86 35.53 -10.96
CA GLY A 304 -23.33 35.63 -12.34
C GLY A 304 -22.39 34.94 -13.34
N SER A 305 -22.15 35.58 -14.49
CA SER A 305 -21.29 35.04 -15.55
C SER A 305 -19.82 35.08 -15.16
N ALA A 306 -19.08 34.00 -15.45
CA ALA A 306 -17.64 33.96 -15.23
C ALA A 306 -16.92 35.07 -16.01
N THR A 307 -15.95 35.71 -15.39
CA THR A 307 -15.10 36.75 -15.98
C THR A 307 -13.66 36.31 -16.15
N ALA A 308 -13.28 35.17 -15.56
CA ALA A 308 -11.97 34.56 -15.68
C ALA A 308 -12.08 33.03 -15.77
N THR A 309 -11.28 32.45 -16.66
CA THR A 309 -11.18 31.01 -16.92
C THR A 309 -9.73 30.58 -17.02
N ALA A 310 -9.41 29.39 -16.53
CA ALA A 310 -8.11 28.75 -16.70
C ALA A 310 -8.33 27.38 -17.34
N THR A 311 -7.53 27.05 -18.35
CA THR A 311 -7.71 25.85 -19.18
C THR A 311 -6.38 25.13 -19.35
N TRP A 312 -6.39 23.83 -19.05
CA TRP A 312 -5.31 22.90 -19.34
C TRP A 312 -5.70 22.06 -20.56
N THR A 313 -4.87 22.08 -21.61
CA THR A 313 -5.04 21.25 -22.81
C THR A 313 -4.02 20.14 -22.80
N PHE A 314 -4.43 18.91 -23.10
CA PHE A 314 -3.53 17.76 -23.15
C PHE A 314 -3.94 16.80 -24.27
N THR A 315 -3.06 15.86 -24.61
CA THR A 315 -3.32 14.86 -25.66
C THR A 315 -2.83 13.51 -25.18
N PRO A 316 -3.72 12.63 -24.69
CA PRO A 316 -3.38 11.26 -24.34
C PRO A 316 -2.80 10.52 -25.54
N THR A 317 -1.81 9.66 -25.34
CA THR A 317 -1.22 8.87 -26.43
C THR A 317 -2.06 7.63 -26.76
N THR A 318 -2.78 7.08 -25.77
CA THR A 318 -3.63 5.90 -25.92
C THR A 318 -5.06 6.20 -25.53
N THR A 319 -6.01 5.58 -26.24
CA THR A 319 -7.44 5.61 -25.86
C THR A 319 -7.63 4.82 -24.59
N GLY A 320 -8.32 5.39 -23.60
CA GLY A 320 -8.52 4.74 -22.31
C GLY A 320 -9.36 5.57 -21.35
N LEU A 321 -9.66 4.96 -20.20
CA LEU A 321 -10.26 5.64 -19.05
C LEU A 321 -9.10 6.16 -18.18
N TYR A 322 -9.07 7.46 -17.91
CA TYR A 322 -8.03 8.08 -17.08
C TYR A 322 -8.64 8.78 -15.88
N ALA A 323 -8.03 8.59 -14.71
CA ALA A 323 -8.25 9.43 -13.55
C ALA A 323 -7.70 10.83 -13.81
N VAL A 324 -8.49 11.84 -13.44
CA VAL A 324 -8.14 13.25 -13.55
C VAL A 324 -8.02 13.84 -12.17
N TYR A 325 -6.96 14.61 -11.95
CA TYR A 325 -6.64 15.26 -10.69
C TYR A 325 -6.32 16.73 -10.90
N LEU A 326 -6.66 17.56 -9.93
CA LEU A 326 -6.18 18.92 -9.82
C LEU A 326 -5.26 19.05 -8.61
N TRP A 327 -4.22 19.85 -8.72
CA TRP A 327 -3.38 20.26 -7.59
C TRP A 327 -3.59 21.75 -7.37
N PHE A 328 -3.61 22.18 -6.12
CA PHE A 328 -3.66 23.60 -5.75
C PHE A 328 -3.00 23.80 -4.38
N PRO A 329 -2.41 24.98 -4.14
CA PRO A 329 -1.63 25.19 -2.93
C PRO A 329 -2.52 25.43 -1.70
N GLY A 330 -1.97 25.08 -0.54
CA GLY A 330 -2.46 25.53 0.76
C GLY A 330 -2.26 27.04 0.92
N ALA A 331 -3.19 27.84 0.40
CA ALA A 331 -3.18 29.30 0.57
C ALA A 331 -4.10 29.73 1.72
N ALA A 332 -3.83 30.91 2.30
CA ALA A 332 -4.58 31.47 3.43
C ALA A 332 -6.10 31.53 3.21
N ALA A 333 -6.86 31.62 4.31
CA ALA A 333 -8.32 31.57 4.35
C ALA A 333 -9.00 32.62 3.44
N ASN A 334 -9.34 32.25 2.20
CA ASN A 334 -10.27 32.95 1.31
C ASN A 334 -10.47 32.17 -0.01
N ARG A 335 -10.77 30.86 0.04
CA ARG A 335 -10.84 29.98 -1.15
C ARG A 335 -12.29 29.62 -1.47
N ALA A 336 -12.61 29.53 -2.75
CA ALA A 336 -13.93 29.14 -3.23
C ALA A 336 -14.24 27.69 -2.85
N THR A 337 -15.46 27.46 -2.38
CA THR A 337 -15.98 26.12 -2.03
C THR A 337 -16.76 25.47 -3.16
N ASP A 338 -17.00 26.22 -4.24
CA ASP A 338 -17.84 25.85 -5.37
C ASP A 338 -17.19 26.17 -6.73
N VAL A 339 -15.89 25.88 -6.88
CA VAL A 339 -15.16 26.06 -8.14
C VAL A 339 -15.78 25.19 -9.23
N HIS A 340 -16.27 25.83 -10.29
CA HIS A 340 -16.83 25.14 -11.45
C HIS A 340 -15.71 24.57 -12.33
N VAL A 341 -15.80 23.27 -12.61
CA VAL A 341 -14.87 22.53 -13.47
C VAL A 341 -15.63 21.98 -14.69
N SER A 342 -15.03 22.12 -15.86
CA SER A 342 -15.49 21.54 -17.11
C SER A 342 -14.43 20.58 -17.65
N ILE A 343 -14.82 19.34 -17.95
CA ILE A 343 -13.94 18.29 -18.49
C ILE A 343 -14.47 17.91 -19.86
N GLU A 344 -13.76 18.29 -20.92
CA GLU A 344 -14.02 17.87 -22.29
C GLU A 344 -13.33 16.52 -22.53
N HIS A 345 -14.13 15.45 -22.65
CA HIS A 345 -13.65 14.08 -22.80
C HIS A 345 -14.34 13.38 -23.97
N ALA A 346 -13.95 12.14 -24.29
CA ALA A 346 -14.34 11.41 -25.51
C ALA A 346 -15.86 11.20 -25.71
N GLY A 347 -16.66 11.36 -24.65
CA GLY A 347 -18.10 11.13 -24.68
C GLY A 347 -18.93 12.41 -24.69
N ALA A 348 -18.46 13.46 -24.01
CA ALA A 348 -19.16 14.72 -23.83
C ALA A 348 -18.27 15.71 -23.03
N THR A 349 -18.84 16.85 -22.68
CA THR A 349 -18.33 17.70 -21.61
C THR A 349 -19.03 17.35 -20.29
N THR A 350 -18.27 16.93 -19.28
CA THR A 350 -18.78 16.79 -17.90
C THR A 350 -18.57 18.09 -17.14
N LEU A 351 -19.61 18.55 -16.43
CA LEU A 351 -19.55 19.69 -15.53
C LEU A 351 -19.64 19.22 -14.08
N LEU A 352 -18.78 19.75 -13.23
CA LEU A 352 -18.83 19.49 -11.79
C LEU A 352 -18.37 20.71 -10.99
N THR A 353 -18.52 20.61 -9.69
CA THR A 353 -18.07 21.63 -8.74
C THR A 353 -17.18 20.97 -7.69
N ILE A 354 -16.06 21.61 -7.35
CA ILE A 354 -15.16 21.19 -6.27
C ILE A 354 -14.98 22.31 -5.24
N THR A 355 -14.66 21.93 -4.01
CA THR A 355 -14.08 22.87 -3.05
C THR A 355 -12.57 23.01 -3.28
N GLN A 356 -12.03 24.21 -3.11
CA GLN A 356 -10.60 24.43 -2.91
C GLN A 356 -10.30 24.86 -1.46
N ALA A 357 -11.29 24.86 -0.57
CA ALA A 357 -11.11 25.27 0.82
C ALA A 357 -10.35 24.25 1.68
N ARG A 358 -10.07 23.07 1.13
CA ARG A 358 -9.46 21.90 1.78
C ARG A 358 -8.79 21.00 0.75
N ASP A 359 -8.07 19.99 1.21
CA ASP A 359 -7.40 18.93 0.44
C ASP A 359 -6.31 19.49 -0.50
N ALA A 360 -5.66 20.56 -0.07
CA ALA A 360 -4.62 21.23 -0.82
C ALA A 360 -3.27 20.50 -0.73
N ASN A 361 -2.28 20.98 -1.49
CA ASN A 361 -0.92 20.47 -1.48
C ASN A 361 -0.83 18.96 -1.77
N ASN A 362 -1.81 18.41 -2.50
CA ASN A 362 -1.83 17.04 -3.03
C ASN A 362 -2.74 16.96 -4.26
N TRP A 363 -2.71 15.82 -4.96
CA TRP A 363 -3.51 15.55 -6.16
C TRP A 363 -4.96 15.22 -5.79
N ARG A 364 -5.84 16.21 -5.92
CA ARG A 364 -7.28 16.08 -5.70
C ARG A 364 -7.93 15.35 -6.87
N PHE A 365 -8.37 14.11 -6.66
CA PHE A 365 -9.11 13.34 -7.65
C PHE A 365 -10.50 13.96 -7.91
N ILE A 366 -10.85 14.16 -9.19
CA ILE A 366 -12.12 14.75 -9.60
C ILE A 366 -13.01 13.81 -10.43
N GLY A 367 -12.44 12.71 -10.94
CA GLY A 367 -13.20 11.66 -11.62
C GLY A 367 -12.35 10.86 -12.61
N ASP A 368 -12.95 9.78 -13.13
CA ASP A 368 -12.41 9.00 -14.25
C ASP A 368 -13.16 9.35 -15.53
N TYR A 369 -12.43 9.65 -16.60
CA TYR A 369 -12.99 10.11 -17.86
C TYR A 369 -12.37 9.38 -19.06
N PRO A 370 -13.18 8.97 -20.05
CA PRO A 370 -12.66 8.34 -21.25
C PRO A 370 -12.04 9.40 -22.18
N PHE A 371 -10.84 9.16 -22.66
CA PHE A 371 -10.19 10.01 -23.66
C PHE A 371 -9.75 9.19 -24.87
N TYR A 372 -9.75 9.80 -26.06
CA TYR A 372 -9.20 9.20 -27.27
C TYR A 372 -7.70 9.50 -27.36
N GLY A 373 -6.92 8.47 -27.69
CA GLY A 373 -5.50 8.63 -28.00
C GLY A 373 -5.28 9.50 -29.23
N GLY A 374 -4.31 10.40 -29.18
CA GLY A 374 -3.98 11.32 -30.26
C GLY A 374 -4.95 12.49 -30.43
N ALA A 375 -6.03 12.56 -29.65
CA ALA A 375 -6.99 13.66 -29.71
C ALA A 375 -6.77 14.65 -28.54
N PRO A 376 -6.79 15.97 -28.79
CA PRO A 376 -6.70 16.95 -27.71
C PRO A 376 -7.96 16.90 -26.84
N ALA A 377 -7.76 17.00 -25.53
CA ALA A 377 -8.78 17.10 -24.50
C ALA A 377 -8.49 18.31 -23.60
N ARG A 378 -9.49 18.77 -22.85
CA ARG A 378 -9.40 19.98 -22.04
C ARG A 378 -10.04 19.81 -20.68
N VAL A 379 -9.41 20.40 -19.67
CA VAL A 379 -10.04 20.67 -18.38
C VAL A 379 -9.96 22.17 -18.15
N SER A 380 -11.07 22.77 -17.72
CA SER A 380 -11.14 24.20 -17.45
C SER A 380 -11.79 24.46 -16.10
N ILE A 381 -11.35 25.52 -15.41
CA ILE A 381 -12.03 26.09 -14.25
C ILE A 381 -12.44 27.54 -14.49
N ALA A 382 -13.48 27.98 -13.80
CA ALA A 382 -14.03 29.33 -13.92
C ALA A 382 -14.22 30.00 -12.57
N ASN A 383 -14.06 31.34 -12.52
CA ASN A 383 -14.21 32.13 -11.29
C ASN A 383 -15.67 32.46 -10.90
N ARG A 384 -16.66 31.83 -11.54
CA ARG A 384 -18.05 31.93 -11.09
C ARG A 384 -18.18 31.25 -9.72
N SER A 385 -18.94 31.84 -8.82
CA SER A 385 -19.27 31.27 -7.52
C SER A 385 -20.61 31.83 -7.03
N SER A 386 -21.22 31.14 -6.08
CA SER A 386 -22.31 31.67 -5.25
C SER A 386 -21.86 32.82 -4.33
N VAL A 387 -20.56 32.93 -4.03
CA VAL A 387 -19.98 33.95 -3.14
C VAL A 387 -18.91 34.75 -3.90
N PRO A 388 -19.04 36.07 -4.05
CA PRO A 388 -18.03 36.89 -4.72
C PRO A 388 -16.86 37.22 -3.76
N GLY A 389 -15.68 37.51 -4.33
CA GLY A 389 -14.50 37.96 -3.56
C GLY A 389 -13.69 36.87 -2.85
N LEU A 390 -14.05 35.59 -3.02
CA LEU A 390 -13.19 34.45 -2.70
C LEU A 390 -12.13 34.27 -3.81
N ASN A 391 -11.22 33.31 -3.67
CA ASN A 391 -10.25 32.97 -4.71
C ASN A 391 -10.54 31.60 -5.35
N VAL A 392 -10.50 31.56 -6.67
CA VAL A 392 -10.26 30.33 -7.45
C VAL A 392 -8.78 30.26 -7.78
N LEU A 393 -8.17 29.10 -7.53
CA LEU A 393 -6.76 28.82 -7.77
C LEU A 393 -6.61 27.89 -8.98
N ALA A 394 -5.72 28.23 -9.90
CA ALA A 394 -5.33 27.39 -11.03
C ALA A 394 -3.82 27.14 -10.98
N ASP A 395 -3.44 25.88 -10.90
CA ASP A 395 -2.06 25.44 -10.78
C ASP A 395 -1.82 24.26 -11.75
N ALA A 396 -1.87 23.01 -11.28
CA ALA A 396 -1.56 21.85 -12.11
C ALA A 396 -2.73 20.88 -12.31
N LEU A 397 -2.83 20.35 -13.52
CA LEU A 397 -3.67 19.21 -13.90
C LEU A 397 -2.80 17.95 -13.99
N ARG A 398 -3.30 16.82 -13.49
CA ARG A 398 -2.74 15.49 -13.77
C ARG A 398 -3.80 14.56 -14.38
N VAL A 399 -3.39 13.81 -15.40
CA VAL A 399 -4.21 12.80 -16.08
C VAL A 399 -3.42 11.48 -16.12
N GLY A 400 -3.97 10.43 -15.51
CA GLY A 400 -3.33 9.10 -15.43
C GLY A 400 -2.39 8.89 -14.23
N GLY A 401 -2.04 7.62 -13.98
CA GLY A 401 -1.26 7.17 -12.82
C GLY A 401 0.25 7.09 -13.03
N GLY A 402 0.67 6.76 -14.24
CA GLY A 402 2.08 6.68 -14.60
C GLY A 402 2.79 5.44 -14.05
N CYS A 403 4.13 5.49 -14.08
CA CYS A 403 5.00 4.47 -13.51
C CYS A 403 5.74 4.99 -12.28
N GLY A 404 6.16 4.08 -11.41
CA GLY A 404 6.98 4.37 -10.24
C GLY A 404 8.36 4.92 -10.61
N ASP A 405 8.59 6.18 -10.23
CA ASP A 405 9.74 7.01 -10.60
C ASP A 405 10.51 7.56 -9.38
N VAL A 406 10.10 7.19 -8.15
CA VAL A 406 10.72 7.63 -6.91
C VAL A 406 11.62 6.57 -6.31
N SER A 407 12.76 7.02 -5.76
CA SER A 407 13.61 6.19 -4.90
C SER A 407 13.13 6.25 -3.45
N LEU A 408 13.15 5.11 -2.76
CA LEU A 408 12.74 4.98 -1.37
C LEU A 408 13.82 4.23 -0.58
N ASN A 409 14.40 4.85 0.44
CA ASN A 409 15.45 4.25 1.30
C ASN A 409 16.63 3.62 0.52
N GLY A 410 17.05 4.26 -0.57
CA GLY A 410 18.13 3.77 -1.43
C GLY A 410 17.71 2.70 -2.45
N ALA A 411 16.44 2.26 -2.45
CA ALA A 411 15.90 1.45 -3.54
C ALA A 411 15.83 2.28 -4.83
N PRO A 412 16.20 1.72 -6.00
CA PRO A 412 15.97 2.37 -7.28
C PRO A 412 14.47 2.51 -7.56
N PRO A 413 14.02 3.41 -8.46
CA PRO A 413 12.63 3.44 -8.88
C PRO A 413 12.14 2.10 -9.42
N SER A 414 10.90 1.74 -9.15
CA SER A 414 10.35 0.44 -9.59
C SER A 414 10.20 0.35 -11.11
N ASN A 415 9.94 1.48 -11.78
CA ASN A 415 9.55 1.56 -13.19
C ASN A 415 8.35 0.66 -13.55
N ARG A 416 7.57 0.25 -12.54
CA ARG A 416 6.33 -0.52 -12.69
C ARG A 416 5.14 0.45 -12.75
N PRO A 417 3.96 0.03 -13.25
CA PRO A 417 2.75 0.82 -13.10
C PRO A 417 2.57 1.27 -11.64
N ARG A 418 2.36 2.56 -11.40
CA ARG A 418 2.39 3.12 -10.04
C ARG A 418 1.33 2.50 -9.12
N TRP A 419 0.18 2.12 -9.68
CA TRP A 419 -0.88 1.44 -8.94
C TRP A 419 -0.45 0.07 -8.36
N GLU A 420 0.55 -0.57 -8.96
CA GLU A 420 1.13 -1.83 -8.46
C GLU A 420 2.14 -1.59 -7.32
N GLU A 421 2.61 -0.36 -7.09
CA GLU A 421 3.51 -0.06 -5.99
C GLU A 421 2.79 -0.12 -4.63
N GLN A 422 3.53 -0.47 -3.58
CA GLN A 422 3.03 -0.36 -2.21
C GLN A 422 2.83 1.12 -1.79
N ALA A 423 2.13 1.34 -0.68
CA ALA A 423 1.76 2.68 -0.21
C ALA A 423 2.96 3.56 0.12
N SER A 424 4.08 3.00 0.60
CA SER A 424 5.28 3.81 0.91
C SER A 424 5.82 4.58 -0.29
N GLN A 425 5.83 4.00 -1.50
CA GLN A 425 6.30 4.68 -2.71
C GLN A 425 5.32 5.77 -3.13
N TYR A 426 4.02 5.48 -3.08
CA TYR A 426 2.99 6.47 -3.39
C TYR A 426 3.05 7.66 -2.41
N ALA A 427 3.14 7.38 -1.11
CA ALA A 427 3.31 8.38 -0.07
C ALA A 427 4.58 9.22 -0.30
N LYS A 428 5.69 8.61 -0.71
CA LYS A 428 6.91 9.34 -1.08
C LYS A 428 6.69 10.26 -2.28
N TRP A 429 6.01 9.76 -3.30
CA TRP A 429 5.75 10.48 -4.55
C TRP A 429 4.88 11.72 -4.33
N VAL A 430 3.89 11.65 -3.45
CA VAL A 430 3.07 12.81 -3.06
C VAL A 430 3.64 13.65 -1.91
N GLY A 431 4.89 13.38 -1.49
CA GLY A 431 5.62 14.23 -0.54
C GLY A 431 5.33 13.99 0.95
N HIS A 432 4.77 12.84 1.32
CA HIS A 432 4.53 12.52 2.72
C HIS A 432 5.85 12.42 3.52
N PRO A 433 6.00 13.10 4.68
CA PRO A 433 7.27 13.22 5.38
C PRO A 433 7.76 11.90 5.99
N ASP A 434 6.87 11.04 6.48
CA ASP A 434 7.24 9.73 7.03
C ASP A 434 7.48 8.66 5.95
N ALA A 435 7.47 9.00 4.65
CA ALA A 435 7.66 8.02 3.61
C ALA A 435 9.09 7.47 3.62
N GLY A 436 9.22 6.18 3.92
CA GLY A 436 10.52 5.48 4.10
C GLY A 436 10.97 5.41 5.56
N GLU A 437 10.32 6.14 6.46
CA GLU A 437 10.64 6.15 7.89
C GLU A 437 9.88 5.07 8.68
N VAL A 438 8.80 4.57 8.11
CA VAL A 438 7.94 3.53 8.68
C VAL A 438 7.65 2.47 7.62
N SER A 439 7.27 1.28 8.07
CA SER A 439 6.81 0.18 7.22
C SER A 439 5.60 0.54 6.37
N ASP A 440 5.37 -0.24 5.33
CA ASP A 440 4.24 -0.06 4.43
C ASP A 440 2.88 -0.22 5.13
N VAL A 441 2.78 -1.07 6.16
CA VAL A 441 1.53 -1.22 6.93
C VAL A 441 1.25 0.02 7.77
N TRP A 442 2.30 0.66 8.32
CA TRP A 442 2.17 1.84 9.16
C TRP A 442 2.02 3.14 8.37
N ILE A 443 2.60 3.25 7.17
CA ILE A 443 2.46 4.48 6.36
C ILE A 443 1.02 4.68 5.90
N ARG A 444 0.25 3.62 5.64
CA ARG A 444 -1.13 3.73 5.11
C ARG A 444 -2.08 4.53 6.03
N PRO A 445 -2.28 4.18 7.32
CA PRO A 445 -3.10 4.99 8.21
C PRO A 445 -2.46 6.34 8.53
N ARG A 446 -1.13 6.45 8.52
CA ARG A 446 -0.45 7.75 8.74
C ARG A 446 -0.65 8.70 7.59
N TYR A 447 -0.69 8.19 6.36
CA TYR A 447 -1.06 8.95 5.17
C TYR A 447 -2.49 9.46 5.27
N ALA A 448 -3.42 8.61 5.70
CA ALA A 448 -4.81 9.03 5.93
C ALA A 448 -4.89 10.15 6.97
N GLU A 449 -4.15 10.05 8.08
CA GLU A 449 -4.10 11.11 9.10
C GLU A 449 -3.39 12.38 8.63
N TRP A 450 -2.40 12.28 7.75
CA TRP A 450 -1.70 13.43 7.15
C TRP A 450 -2.58 14.18 6.15
N GLU A 451 -3.32 13.45 5.33
CA GLU A 451 -4.22 14.00 4.31
C GLU A 451 -5.50 14.57 4.94
N LYS A 452 -6.03 13.90 5.96
CA LYS A 452 -7.26 14.28 6.65
C LYS A 452 -7.15 15.68 7.23
N GLU A 453 -8.15 16.50 6.95
CA GLU A 453 -8.23 17.85 7.50
C GLU A 453 -9.04 17.93 8.80
N SER A 454 -8.84 19.02 9.54
CA SER A 454 -9.56 19.27 10.79
C SER A 454 -11.07 19.34 10.56
N GLY A 455 -11.80 18.56 11.34
CA GLY A 455 -13.26 18.53 11.28
C GLY A 455 -13.83 17.61 10.20
N GLU A 456 -13.00 16.91 9.42
CA GLU A 456 -13.50 15.93 8.47
C GLU A 456 -14.08 14.68 9.16
N ASP A 457 -15.28 14.26 8.74
CA ASP A 457 -15.86 12.97 9.12
C ASP A 457 -15.28 11.85 8.26
N ALA A 458 -14.05 11.45 8.63
CA ALA A 458 -13.23 10.50 7.90
C ALA A 458 -13.09 9.16 8.60
N VAL A 459 -13.03 8.09 7.80
CA VAL A 459 -12.62 6.74 8.23
C VAL A 459 -11.50 6.20 7.34
N TYR A 460 -10.58 5.47 7.94
CA TYR A 460 -9.58 4.67 7.22
C TYR A 460 -10.03 3.20 7.20
N VAL A 461 -9.97 2.59 6.02
CA VAL A 461 -10.33 1.18 5.77
C VAL A 461 -9.14 0.48 5.12
N SER A 462 -8.77 -0.70 5.62
CA SER A 462 -7.67 -1.52 5.10
C SER A 462 -8.01 -2.99 5.01
#